data_AF-A0A4Q7Z392-F1
#
_entry.id   AF-A0A4Q7Z392-F1
#
_cell.length_a   1.000
_cell.length_b   1.000
_cell.length_c   1.000
_cell.angle_alpha   90.00
_cell.angle_beta   90.00
_cell.angle_gamma   90.00
#
_symmetry.space_group_name_H-M   'P 1'
#
loop_
_entity.id
_entity.type
_entity.pdbx_description
1 polymer ?
#
loop_
_entity_poly.entity_id
_entity_poly.type
_entity_poly.pdbx_seq_one_letter_code
_entity_poly.pdbx_strand_id
1 'polypeptide(L)'
;MQIAGVDLYVNHPIMALGSPDWIRDDLELGGVPAASSDTHVIVRVRAQTVLIKVRLFQDYGEGIAPDPSFTTVFDGSLYLADRRFVIGDVLGESRFVKYIGGPQRWRVRVAVDDPKGYARAADVVLSAEE
;
A
#
# COMPACT_ATOMS: atom_id res chain seq x y z
N MET A 1 5.66 14.12 -4.86
CA MET A 1 4.34 14.68 -5.23
C MET A 1 3.20 13.71 -4.86
N GLN A 2 2.07 14.19 -4.33
CA GLN A 2 0.87 13.35 -4.18
C GLN A 2 0.21 13.14 -5.55
N ILE A 3 0.02 11.88 -5.95
CA ILE A 3 -0.51 11.50 -7.27
C ILE A 3 -1.92 10.91 -7.22
N ALA A 4 -2.41 10.56 -6.02
CA ALA A 4 -3.80 10.20 -5.76
C ALA A 4 -4.17 10.35 -4.27
N GLY A 5 -5.47 10.43 -4.01
CA GLY A 5 -6.09 10.20 -2.71
C GLY A 5 -7.36 9.37 -2.94
N VAL A 6 -7.58 8.31 -2.17
CA VAL A 6 -8.70 7.40 -2.35
C VAL A 6 -9.30 6.99 -1.00
N ASP A 7 -10.63 6.90 -0.95
CA ASP A 7 -11.37 6.32 0.16
C ASP A 7 -11.93 4.97 -0.31
N LEU A 8 -11.59 3.88 0.40
CA LEU A 8 -11.91 2.51 0.00
C LEU A 8 -12.71 1.79 1.07
N TYR A 9 -13.69 0.99 0.64
CA TYR A 9 -14.22 -0.07 1.48
C TYR A 9 -13.23 -1.24 1.51
N VAL A 10 -12.97 -1.76 2.71
CA VAL A 10 -12.17 -2.97 2.90
C VAL A 10 -13.03 -3.95 3.69
N ASN A 11 -13.30 -5.11 3.09
CA ASN A 11 -14.20 -6.11 3.63
C ASN A 11 -13.46 -7.05 4.60
N HIS A 12 -12.16 -7.21 4.42
CA HIS A 12 -11.26 -7.93 5.31
C HIS A 12 -10.39 -6.96 6.11
N PRO A 13 -9.88 -7.32 7.30
CA PRO A 13 -8.98 -6.46 8.08
C PRO A 13 -7.57 -6.34 7.47
N ILE A 14 -7.47 -6.42 6.13
CA ILE A 14 -6.26 -6.47 5.33
C ILE A 14 -6.48 -5.65 4.05
N MET A 15 -5.70 -4.59 3.90
CA MET A 15 -5.56 -3.85 2.65
C MET A 15 -4.36 -4.41 1.87
N ALA A 16 -4.53 -4.64 0.58
CA ALA A 16 -3.48 -5.07 -0.32
C ALA A 16 -3.02 -3.90 -1.21
N LEU A 17 -1.70 -3.83 -1.37
CA LEU A 17 -1.02 -2.84 -2.20
C LEU A 17 -0.01 -3.54 -3.12
N GLY A 18 0.08 -3.16 -4.40
CA GLY A 18 1.09 -3.73 -5.30
C GLY A 18 0.62 -3.98 -6.73
N SER A 19 1.00 -5.13 -7.30
CA SER A 19 0.63 -5.55 -8.66
C SER A 19 -0.90 -5.65 -8.86
N PRO A 20 -1.41 -5.49 -10.09
CA PRO A 20 -2.79 -5.87 -10.41
C PRO A 20 -3.06 -7.38 -10.40
N ASP A 21 -2.00 -8.20 -10.41
CA ASP A 21 -2.08 -9.66 -10.37
C ASP A 21 -2.73 -10.21 -9.08
N TRP A 22 -2.88 -11.53 -9.04
CA TRP A 22 -3.32 -12.24 -7.85
C TRP A 22 -2.27 -12.14 -6.73
N ILE A 23 -2.76 -11.90 -5.52
CA ILE A 23 -1.98 -12.01 -4.30
C ILE A 23 -1.72 -13.49 -4.06
N ARG A 24 -0.48 -13.85 -3.72
CA ARG A 24 -0.16 -15.24 -3.43
C ARG A 24 -0.82 -15.70 -2.14
N ASP A 25 -1.34 -16.93 -2.15
CA ASP A 25 -2.06 -17.52 -1.02
C ASP A 25 -1.16 -17.72 0.23
N ASP A 26 0.17 -17.72 0.05
CA ASP A 26 1.15 -17.85 1.12
C ASP A 26 1.54 -16.51 1.78
N LEU A 27 1.00 -15.38 1.30
CA LEU A 27 1.27 -14.07 1.89
C LEU A 27 0.30 -13.79 3.05
N GLU A 28 0.81 -13.86 4.28
CA GLU A 28 0.04 -13.63 5.50
C GLU A 28 0.70 -12.61 6.45
N LEU A 29 -0.11 -11.94 7.27
CA LEU A 29 0.39 -10.92 8.20
C LEU A 29 1.20 -11.48 9.38
N GLY A 30 1.07 -12.76 9.74
CA GLY A 30 1.85 -13.35 10.84
C GLY A 30 1.77 -12.62 12.20
N GLY A 31 0.70 -11.84 12.45
CA GLY A 31 0.56 -11.02 13.65
C GLY A 31 1.30 -9.67 13.64
N VAL A 32 2.01 -9.32 12.56
CA VAL A 32 2.65 -8.02 12.38
C VAL A 32 1.75 -7.03 11.61
N PRO A 33 2.06 -5.71 11.62
CA PRO A 33 1.23 -4.70 10.97
C PRO A 33 1.22 -4.78 9.43
N ALA A 34 2.29 -5.29 8.82
CA ALA A 34 2.39 -5.48 7.38
C ALA A 34 3.29 -6.68 7.04
N ALA A 35 3.03 -7.31 5.91
CA ALA A 35 3.84 -8.38 5.34
C ALA A 35 3.93 -8.21 3.82
N SER A 36 5.00 -8.70 3.19
CA SER A 36 5.24 -8.50 1.77
C SER A 36 5.71 -9.76 1.04
N SER A 37 5.45 -9.77 -0.25
CA SER A 37 6.08 -10.62 -1.26
C SER A 37 6.84 -9.72 -2.25
N ASP A 38 7.41 -10.29 -3.31
CA ASP A 38 8.11 -9.52 -4.34
C ASP A 38 7.21 -8.53 -5.10
N THR A 39 5.88 -8.72 -5.10
CA THR A 39 4.94 -7.94 -5.94
C THR A 39 3.84 -7.25 -5.14
N HIS A 40 3.66 -7.60 -3.87
CA HIS A 40 2.59 -7.09 -3.01
C HIS A 40 3.07 -6.84 -1.59
N VAL A 41 2.44 -5.86 -0.95
CA VAL A 41 2.43 -5.70 0.50
C VAL A 41 0.98 -5.74 0.98
N ILE A 42 0.74 -6.47 2.07
CA ILE A 42 -0.53 -6.48 2.78
C ILE A 42 -0.37 -5.77 4.11
N VAL A 43 -1.38 -5.00 4.49
CA VAL A 43 -1.35 -4.11 5.66
C VAL A 43 -2.61 -4.28 6.48
N ARG A 44 -2.46 -4.40 7.80
CA ARG A 44 -3.60 -4.49 8.71
C ARG A 44 -4.35 -3.16 8.79
N VAL A 45 -5.67 -3.20 8.57
CA VAL A 45 -6.54 -2.02 8.59
C VAL A 45 -7.88 -2.31 9.27
N ARG A 46 -8.62 -1.26 9.62
CA ARG A 46 -9.93 -1.36 10.25
C ARG A 46 -11.03 -1.60 9.20
N ALA A 47 -11.31 -2.86 8.90
CA ALA A 47 -12.36 -3.26 7.97
C ALA A 47 -13.79 -2.85 8.39
N GLN A 48 -14.69 -2.84 7.40
CA GLN A 48 -16.18 -2.86 7.51
C GLN A 48 -16.87 -1.73 8.27
N THR A 49 -16.15 -0.97 9.10
CA THR A 49 -16.72 0.01 10.04
C THR A 49 -16.42 1.45 9.65
N VAL A 50 -15.45 1.66 8.76
CA VAL A 50 -15.03 2.97 8.23
C VAL A 50 -14.43 2.79 6.83
N LEU A 51 -14.44 3.86 6.03
CA LEU A 51 -13.63 3.92 4.82
C LEU A 51 -12.15 4.07 5.18
N ILE A 52 -11.30 3.31 4.50
CA ILE A 52 -9.85 3.45 4.62
C ILE A 52 -9.38 4.53 3.65
N LYS A 53 -8.77 5.58 4.19
CA LYS A 53 -8.24 6.70 3.41
C LYS A 53 -6.80 6.44 3.03
N VAL A 54 -6.47 6.52 1.75
CA VAL A 54 -5.09 6.28 1.29
C VAL A 54 -4.61 7.47 0.46
N ARG A 55 -3.48 8.06 0.86
CA ARG A 55 -2.75 9.03 0.04
C ARG A 55 -1.61 8.32 -0.66
N LEU A 56 -1.54 8.45 -1.98
CA LEU A 56 -0.47 7.88 -2.79
C LEU A 56 0.46 8.98 -3.28
N PHE A 57 1.74 8.83 -2.98
CA PHE A 57 2.80 9.75 -3.38
C PHE A 57 3.76 9.04 -4.33
N GLN A 58 4.31 9.83 -5.25
CA GLN A 58 5.45 9.43 -6.06
C GLN A 58 6.61 10.38 -5.76
N ASP A 59 7.75 9.80 -5.42
CA ASP A 59 9.00 10.47 -5.15
C ASP A 59 9.86 10.47 -6.42
N TYR A 60 10.34 11.65 -6.80
CA TYR A 60 11.19 11.88 -7.96
C TYR A 60 12.63 12.23 -7.55
N GLY A 61 13.04 11.84 -6.32
CA GLY A 61 14.37 12.09 -5.76
C GLY A 61 14.42 13.26 -4.77
N GLU A 62 13.28 13.89 -4.49
CA GLU A 62 13.18 15.01 -3.53
C GLU A 62 13.05 14.52 -2.09
N GLY A 63 12.59 13.28 -1.90
CA GLY A 63 12.25 12.73 -0.60
C GLY A 63 10.88 13.21 -0.14
N ILE A 64 9.95 12.27 0.03
CA ILE A 64 8.65 12.59 0.65
C ILE A 64 8.79 12.52 2.17
N ALA A 65 8.65 13.66 2.84
CA ALA A 65 8.68 13.75 4.29
C ALA A 65 7.58 12.86 4.91
N PRO A 66 7.90 12.02 5.91
CA PRO A 66 6.89 11.27 6.64
C PRO A 66 5.95 12.20 7.40
N ASP A 67 4.65 11.86 7.44
CA ASP A 67 3.71 12.47 8.36
C ASP A 67 3.99 11.97 9.79
N PRO A 68 4.29 12.85 10.77
CA PRO A 68 4.66 12.42 12.12
C PRO A 68 3.50 11.78 12.89
N SER A 69 2.25 11.93 12.42
CA SER A 69 1.09 11.24 12.99
C SER A 69 0.94 9.80 12.48
N PHE A 70 1.77 9.38 11.53
CA PHE A 70 1.74 8.04 10.93
C PHE A 70 2.99 7.25 11.33
N THR A 71 2.83 5.93 11.45
CA THR A 71 3.92 4.98 11.71
C THR A 71 4.22 4.20 10.45
N THR A 72 5.47 4.23 9.98
CA THR A 72 5.93 3.34 8.89
C THR A 72 5.85 1.89 9.33
N VAL A 73 5.05 1.09 8.65
CA VAL A 73 4.87 -0.34 8.89
C VAL A 73 5.55 -1.21 7.83
N PHE A 74 5.90 -0.61 6.69
CA PHE A 74 6.66 -1.26 5.63
C PHE A 74 7.56 -0.25 4.92
N ASP A 75 8.80 -0.65 4.63
CA ASP A 75 9.73 0.06 3.75
C ASP A 75 10.59 -0.99 3.04
N GLY A 76 10.31 -1.22 1.76
CA GLY A 76 10.94 -2.29 0.99
C GLY A 76 10.61 -2.19 -0.49
N SER A 77 11.09 -3.15 -1.28
CA SER A 77 10.99 -3.09 -2.74
C SER A 77 9.89 -4.01 -3.27
N LEU A 78 9.12 -3.54 -4.25
CA LEU A 78 8.19 -4.34 -5.04
C LEU A 78 8.58 -4.28 -6.52
N TYR A 79 8.52 -5.41 -7.21
CA TYR A 79 8.64 -5.47 -8.67
C TYR A 79 7.26 -5.32 -9.32
N LEU A 80 7.08 -4.28 -10.14
CA LEU A 80 5.79 -3.93 -10.75
C LEU A 80 5.93 -3.91 -12.27
N ALA A 81 5.66 -5.05 -12.91
CA ALA A 81 5.82 -5.23 -14.36
C ALA A 81 4.74 -4.50 -15.18
N ASP A 82 3.54 -4.33 -14.65
CA ASP A 82 2.40 -3.79 -15.41
C ASP A 82 2.29 -2.26 -15.41
N ARG A 83 3.30 -1.56 -14.89
CA ARG A 83 3.35 -0.09 -14.82
C ARG A 83 2.23 0.53 -13.97
N ARG A 84 1.57 -0.30 -13.17
CA ARG A 84 0.39 0.03 -12.37
C ARG A 84 0.62 -0.35 -10.91
N PHE A 85 -0.03 0.39 -10.04
CA PHE A 85 -0.11 0.12 -8.61
C PHE A 85 -1.57 0.02 -8.19
N VAL A 86 -1.90 -1.04 -7.47
CA VAL A 86 -3.23 -1.30 -6.93
C VAL A 86 -3.27 -1.00 -5.44
N ILE A 87 -4.39 -0.45 -4.99
CA ILE A 87 -4.75 -0.26 -3.59
C ILE A 87 -6.14 -0.85 -3.43
N GLY A 88 -6.34 -1.84 -2.56
CA GLY A 88 -7.65 -2.46 -2.42
C GLY A 88 -7.79 -3.45 -1.28
N ASP A 89 -8.96 -4.07 -1.19
CA ASP A 89 -9.20 -5.24 -0.34
C ASP A 89 -8.40 -6.45 -0.83
N VAL A 90 -8.00 -7.32 0.09
CA VAL A 90 -7.22 -8.53 -0.20
C VAL A 90 -7.93 -9.50 -1.16
N LEU A 91 -9.27 -9.55 -1.17
CA LEU A 91 -10.04 -10.35 -2.13
C LEU A 91 -10.32 -9.60 -3.44
N GLY A 92 -9.92 -8.33 -3.55
CA GLY A 92 -10.10 -7.53 -4.76
C GLY A 92 -11.53 -7.06 -5.01
N GLU A 93 -12.43 -7.13 -4.03
CA GLU A 93 -13.82 -6.67 -4.17
C GLU A 93 -13.94 -5.15 -4.31
N SER A 94 -12.97 -4.41 -3.75
CA SER A 94 -12.83 -2.96 -3.90
C SER A 94 -11.37 -2.64 -4.25
N ARG A 95 -11.14 -2.00 -5.40
CA ARG A 95 -9.79 -1.74 -5.92
C ARG A 95 -9.71 -0.37 -6.57
N PHE A 96 -8.63 0.33 -6.28
CA PHE A 96 -8.17 1.51 -7.01
C PHE A 96 -6.88 1.16 -7.75
N VAL A 97 -6.78 1.57 -9.01
CA VAL A 97 -5.64 1.25 -9.88
C VAL A 97 -5.07 2.54 -10.44
N LYS A 98 -3.76 2.75 -10.29
CA LYS A 98 -3.06 3.94 -10.77
C LYS A 98 -1.88 3.55 -11.66
N TYR A 99 -1.73 4.23 -12.79
CA TYR A 99 -0.50 4.15 -13.58
C TYR A 99 0.63 4.93 -12.88
N ILE A 100 1.81 4.32 -12.74
CA ILE A 100 2.92 4.86 -11.94
C ILE A 100 4.24 5.04 -12.71
N GLY A 101 4.38 4.49 -13.92
CA GLY A 101 5.61 4.58 -14.70
C GLY A 101 6.13 3.22 -15.13
N GLY A 102 7.38 3.15 -15.61
CA GLY A 102 7.95 1.97 -16.29
C GLY A 102 7.92 0.65 -15.49
N PRO A 103 8.10 -0.49 -16.19
CA PRO A 103 8.18 -1.80 -15.57
C PRO A 103 9.52 -1.95 -14.85
N GLN A 104 9.52 -1.85 -13.53
CA GLN A 104 10.75 -1.82 -12.74
C GLN A 104 10.50 -2.17 -11.27
N ARG A 105 11.57 -2.20 -10.48
CA ARG A 105 11.47 -2.23 -9.02
C ARG A 105 11.18 -0.83 -8.50
N TRP A 106 10.26 -0.79 -7.55
CA TRP A 106 9.88 0.41 -6.83
C TRP A 106 10.15 0.19 -5.36
N ARG A 107 10.86 1.12 -4.74
CA ARG A 107 10.85 1.22 -3.29
C ARG A 107 9.48 1.74 -2.87
N VAL A 108 8.85 1.02 -1.96
CA VAL A 108 7.52 1.29 -1.45
C VAL A 108 7.62 1.46 0.06
N ARG A 109 7.22 2.64 0.54
CA ARG A 109 7.07 2.93 1.97
C ARG A 109 5.60 3.07 2.29
N VAL A 110 5.13 2.31 3.28
CA VAL A 110 3.75 2.37 3.77
C VAL A 110 3.75 2.78 5.22
N ALA A 111 3.02 3.84 5.53
CA ALA A 111 2.79 4.31 6.89
C ALA A 111 1.29 4.35 7.18
N VAL A 112 0.91 4.10 8.43
CA VAL A 112 -0.50 4.07 8.88
C VAL A 112 -0.70 4.92 10.14
N ASP A 113 -1.92 5.42 10.34
CA ASP A 113 -2.28 6.20 11.53
C ASP A 113 -2.34 5.37 12.82
N ASP A 114 -2.62 4.07 12.74
CA ASP A 114 -2.57 3.15 13.90
C ASP A 114 -1.99 1.77 13.52
N PRO A 115 -0.73 1.45 13.91
CA PRO A 115 -0.08 0.19 13.56
C PRO A 115 -0.61 -1.03 14.36
N LYS A 116 -1.49 -0.84 15.36
CA LYS A 116 -2.05 -1.92 16.20
C LYS A 116 -3.28 -2.58 15.57
N GLY A 117 -3.53 -2.32 14.29
CA GLY A 117 -4.59 -2.95 13.51
C GLY A 117 -5.91 -2.18 13.47
N TYR A 118 -5.93 -0.94 13.96
CA TYR A 118 -7.08 -0.05 13.87
C TYR A 118 -6.90 1.06 12.85
N ALA A 119 -5.91 0.93 11.96
CA ALA A 119 -5.59 1.91 10.93
C ALA A 119 -6.82 2.26 10.09
N ARG A 120 -7.04 3.56 9.89
CA ARG A 120 -8.11 4.13 9.06
C ARG A 120 -7.54 5.00 7.96
N ALA A 121 -6.25 5.33 8.04
CA ALA A 121 -5.55 6.07 7.03
C ALA A 121 -4.18 5.45 6.75
N ALA A 122 -3.74 5.53 5.49
CA ALA A 122 -2.42 5.11 5.06
C ALA A 122 -1.79 6.11 4.10
N ASP A 123 -0.48 6.29 4.25
CA ASP A 123 0.37 6.94 3.25
C ASP A 123 1.20 5.88 2.54
N VAL A 124 1.16 5.92 1.22
CA VAL A 124 1.98 5.07 0.36
C VAL A 124 2.89 5.95 -0.47
N VAL A 125 4.21 5.73 -0.38
CA VAL A 125 5.20 6.45 -1.17
C VAL A 125 5.90 5.46 -2.10
N LEU A 126 5.93 5.81 -3.39
CA LEU A 126 6.64 5.07 -4.43
C LEU A 126 7.87 5.86 -4.87
N SER A 127 9.04 5.24 -4.83
CA SER A 127 10.28 5.79 -5.37
C SER A 127 10.85 4.78 -6.38
N ALA A 128 11.25 5.24 -7.56
CA ALA A 128 11.94 4.38 -8.52
C ALA A 128 13.27 3.90 -7.91
N GLU A 129 13.60 2.62 -8.06
CA GLU A 129 14.96 2.15 -7.81
C GLU A 129 15.80 2.40 -9.07
N GLU A 130 17.01 2.94 -8.89
CA GLU A 130 18.00 3.12 -9.96
C GLU A 130 18.68 1.80 -10.34
#